data_AF-A0A957ATF9-F1
#
_entry.id   AF-A0A957ATF9-F1
#
_cell.length_a   1.000
_cell.length_b   1.000
_cell.length_c   1.000
_cell.angle_alpha   90.00
_cell.angle_beta   90.00
_cell.angle_gamma   90.00
#
_symmetry.space_group_name_H-M   'P 1'
#
loop_
_entity.id
_entity.type
_entity.pdbx_description
1 polymer ?
#
loop_
_entity_poly.entity_id
_entity_poly.type
_entity_poly.pdbx_seq_one_letter_code
_entity_poly.pdbx_strand_id
1 'polypeptide(L)'
;HGIANRLLPGVGVGLVVDVGQVDGQRLPLIRRIIHAPKEDNSQERLKSEILTWLGRYLAANEVAVFDAGAHIAEMQLAHVARYVVRMASNCTARRSQLPAYQGGRPREYGLLVRPLTRQRKGKEIAATPADCETTFVYQERTIRAQQWHDLVLPGHKVADEPDTFSILVFHDPLYRTPLVVGTNLAAAPETIFRLYLDRWPVEQVPLVAKQTLGLQRQFVFAPRSCERLSELALLAANILSYLAAILPAWPTGFWDRRPKKRPDGCGASWRRQIFQLLLWLRGDFGKSARRRHTCRRVWRPIDGEKGRIERLVYRFLPV
;
A
#
# COMPACT_ATOMS: atom_id res chain seq x y z
N HIS A 1 6.03 16.65 41.34
CA HIS A 1 6.09 17.34 40.03
C HIS A 1 7.02 16.68 38.97
N GLY A 2 7.47 15.42 39.13
CA GLY A 2 8.47 14.81 38.20
C GLY A 2 7.94 13.98 37.02
N ILE A 3 6.64 13.74 36.91
CA ILE A 3 6.05 12.86 35.86
C ILE A 3 5.65 13.64 34.59
N ALA A 4 5.45 14.97 34.71
CA ALA A 4 4.92 15.80 33.62
C ALA A 4 5.89 16.06 32.45
N ASN A 5 7.19 15.73 32.59
CA ASN A 5 8.22 15.98 31.58
C ASN A 5 8.71 14.73 30.84
N ARG A 6 8.11 13.56 31.05
CA ARG A 6 8.37 12.40 30.17
C ARG A 6 7.32 12.35 29.08
N LEU A 7 7.76 12.45 27.83
CA LEU A 7 6.99 12.03 26.66
C LEU A 7 6.49 10.61 26.93
N LEU A 8 5.18 10.43 27.07
CA LEU A 8 4.61 9.09 27.16
C LEU A 8 4.91 8.36 25.84
N PRO A 9 5.46 7.13 25.88
CA PRO A 9 5.72 6.37 24.67
C PRO A 9 4.40 6.14 23.94
N GLY A 10 4.38 6.39 22.63
CA GLY A 10 3.21 6.14 21.80
C GLY A 10 2.87 4.64 21.79
N VAL A 11 1.58 4.30 21.69
CA VAL A 11 1.14 2.91 21.57
C VAL A 11 1.28 2.47 20.11
N GLY A 12 2.14 1.49 19.84
CA GLY A 12 2.31 0.93 18.52
C GLY A 12 1.21 -0.10 18.21
N VAL A 13 0.52 0.08 17.09
CA VAL A 13 -0.55 -0.82 16.64
C VAL A 13 -0.29 -1.23 15.19
N GLY A 14 -0.27 -2.54 14.96
CA GLY A 14 -0.28 -3.16 13.65
C GLY A 14 -1.72 -3.44 13.18
N LEU A 15 -2.02 -3.14 11.92
CA LEU A 15 -3.34 -3.35 11.34
C LEU A 15 -3.25 -4.29 10.14
N VAL A 16 -4.11 -5.31 10.14
CA VAL A 16 -4.39 -6.13 8.96
C VAL A 16 -5.82 -5.86 8.53
N VAL A 17 -5.96 -5.46 7.27
CA VAL A 17 -7.19 -4.94 6.70
C VAL A 17 -7.45 -5.62 5.37
N ASP A 18 -8.67 -6.12 5.20
CA ASP A 18 -9.18 -6.56 3.91
C ASP A 18 -9.78 -5.35 3.19
N VAL A 19 -9.56 -5.21 1.89
CA VAL A 19 -10.11 -4.09 1.10
C VAL A 19 -11.17 -4.62 0.17
N GLY A 20 -12.40 -4.13 0.34
CA GLY A 20 -13.57 -4.51 -0.44
C GLY A 20 -14.23 -3.31 -1.11
N GLN A 21 -15.42 -3.54 -1.67
CA GLN A 21 -16.23 -2.48 -2.27
C GLN A 21 -17.68 -2.57 -1.79
N VAL A 22 -18.27 -1.41 -1.53
CA VAL A 22 -19.69 -1.25 -1.18
C VAL A 22 -20.21 0.01 -1.87
N ASP A 23 -21.32 -0.09 -2.61
CA ASP A 23 -21.95 1.04 -3.33
C ASP A 23 -20.96 1.85 -4.20
N GLY A 24 -20.09 1.14 -4.94
CA GLY A 24 -19.07 1.78 -5.79
C GLY A 24 -17.85 2.34 -5.04
N GLN A 25 -17.84 2.29 -3.70
CA GLN A 25 -16.76 2.83 -2.87
C GLN A 25 -15.85 1.72 -2.34
N ARG A 26 -14.53 1.90 -2.45
CA ARG A 26 -13.55 1.01 -1.82
C ARG A 26 -13.51 1.27 -0.32
N LEU A 27 -13.63 0.21 0.49
CA LEU A 27 -13.63 0.31 1.94
C LEU A 27 -12.66 -0.68 2.59
N PRO A 28 -11.95 -0.25 3.64
CA PRO A 28 -11.23 -1.16 4.51
C PRO A 28 -12.19 -1.93 5.41
N LEU A 29 -11.89 -3.18 5.73
CA LEU A 29 -12.50 -3.99 6.78
C LEU A 29 -11.38 -4.51 7.68
N ILE A 30 -11.41 -4.18 8.97
CA ILE A 30 -10.37 -4.64 9.89
C ILE A 30 -10.52 -6.15 10.09
N ARG A 31 -9.45 -6.89 9.78
CA ARG A 31 -9.37 -8.33 10.02
C ARG A 31 -8.61 -8.64 11.31
N ARG A 32 -7.55 -7.89 11.59
CA ARG A 32 -6.75 -8.08 12.80
C ARG A 32 -6.13 -6.78 13.27
N ILE A 33 -6.11 -6.60 14.59
CA ILE A 33 -5.32 -5.60 15.30
C ILE A 33 -4.24 -6.36 16.08
N ILE A 34 -2.99 -5.90 15.96
CA ILE A 34 -1.82 -6.50 16.60
C ILE A 34 -1.15 -5.43 17.46
N HIS A 35 -0.88 -5.75 18.72
CA HIS A 35 -0.10 -4.88 19.60
C HIS A 35 1.33 -5.35 19.64
N ALA A 36 2.23 -4.39 19.83
CA ALA A 36 3.61 -4.73 20.15
C ALA A 36 3.66 -5.31 21.58
N PRO A 37 4.51 -6.31 21.84
CA PRO A 37 4.82 -6.73 23.20
C PRO A 37 5.28 -5.53 24.04
N LYS A 38 4.97 -5.52 25.34
CA LYS A 38 5.31 -4.39 26.24
C LYS A 38 6.81 -4.18 26.35
N GLU A 39 7.57 -5.26 26.16
CA GLU A 39 9.01 -5.33 26.25
C GLU A 39 9.70 -4.73 25.01
N ASP A 40 9.01 -4.70 23.87
CA ASP A 40 9.53 -4.20 22.59
C ASP A 40 8.41 -3.59 21.72
N ASN A 41 8.18 -2.29 21.92
CA ASN A 41 7.21 -1.50 21.17
C ASN A 41 7.78 -0.91 19.86
N SER A 42 8.72 -1.60 19.22
CA SER A 42 9.32 -1.15 17.97
C SER A 42 8.41 -1.39 16.76
N GLN A 43 8.57 -0.53 15.74
CA GLN A 43 7.92 -0.72 14.44
C GLN A 43 8.40 -2.01 13.75
N GLU A 44 9.66 -2.39 13.96
CA GLU A 44 10.24 -3.62 13.40
C GLU A 44 9.58 -4.86 13.99
N ARG A 45 9.36 -4.89 15.31
CA ARG A 45 8.65 -5.99 15.96
C ARG A 45 7.21 -6.12 15.46
N LEU A 46 6.47 -5.01 15.42
CA LEU A 46 5.10 -5.00 14.87
C LEU A 46 5.03 -5.51 13.44
N LYS A 47 5.97 -5.07 12.59
CA LYS A 47 6.07 -5.54 11.21
C LYS A 47 6.34 -7.05 11.16
N SER A 48 7.28 -7.55 11.97
CA SER A 48 7.58 -8.98 12.05
C SER A 48 6.36 -9.81 12.49
N GLU A 49 5.59 -9.34 13.48
CA GLU A 49 4.36 -10.00 13.92
C GLU A 49 3.28 -10.00 12.83
N ILE A 50 3.10 -8.87 12.12
CA ILE A 50 2.17 -8.78 10.98
C ILE A 50 2.57 -9.78 9.88
N LEU A 51 3.84 -9.82 9.51
CA LEU A 51 4.33 -10.71 8.44
C LEU A 51 4.22 -12.18 8.83
N THR A 52 4.55 -12.51 10.08
CA THR A 52 4.37 -13.87 10.63
C THR A 52 2.90 -14.29 10.60
N TRP A 53 1.99 -13.36 10.94
CA TRP A 53 0.57 -13.62 10.86
C TRP A 53 0.12 -13.82 9.40
N LEU A 54 0.61 -13.00 8.46
CA LEU A 54 0.28 -13.14 7.04
C LEU A 54 0.79 -14.46 6.45
N GLY A 55 2.01 -14.88 6.79
CA GLY A 55 2.56 -16.16 6.35
C GLY A 55 1.70 -17.37 6.77
N ARG A 56 0.95 -17.24 7.87
CA ARG A 56 0.08 -18.30 8.39
C ARG A 56 -1.38 -18.21 7.91
N TYR A 57 -1.91 -17.01 7.74
CA TYR A 57 -3.36 -16.79 7.61
C TYR A 57 -3.81 -16.15 6.28
N LEU A 58 -2.87 -15.83 5.38
CA LEU A 58 -3.22 -15.31 4.04
C LEU A 58 -3.89 -16.40 3.21
N ALA A 59 -5.16 -16.21 2.85
CA ALA A 59 -5.91 -17.20 2.08
C ALA A 59 -5.42 -17.29 0.63
N ALA A 60 -5.68 -18.43 -0.03
CA ALA A 60 -5.22 -18.74 -1.39
C ALA A 60 -5.57 -17.69 -2.46
N ASN A 61 -6.67 -16.96 -2.27
CA ASN A 61 -7.17 -15.92 -3.16
C ASN A 61 -6.87 -14.49 -2.68
N GLU A 62 -6.03 -14.34 -1.65
CA GLU A 62 -5.65 -13.06 -1.07
C GLU A 62 -4.21 -12.69 -1.44
N VAL A 63 -3.95 -11.39 -1.50
CA VAL A 63 -2.64 -10.80 -1.80
C VAL A 63 -2.32 -9.78 -0.73
N ALA A 64 -1.14 -9.91 -0.11
CA ALA A 64 -0.66 -8.92 0.85
C ALA A 64 -0.13 -7.67 0.12
N VAL A 65 -0.58 -6.48 0.50
CA VAL A 65 -0.16 -5.21 -0.13
C VAL A 65 0.52 -4.31 0.91
N PHE A 66 1.74 -3.87 0.63
CA PHE A 66 2.51 -2.99 1.52
C PHE A 66 3.08 -1.75 0.81
N ASP A 67 3.08 -0.61 1.52
CA ASP A 67 3.84 0.58 1.09
C ASP A 67 5.35 0.40 1.31
N ALA A 68 6.10 1.46 1.05
CA ALA A 68 7.48 1.60 1.48
C ALA A 68 7.61 1.32 3.00
N GLY A 69 8.68 0.61 3.37
CA GLY A 69 8.99 0.23 4.76
C GLY A 69 8.89 -1.28 5.02
N ALA A 70 8.21 -2.01 4.15
CA ALA A 70 8.32 -3.46 4.05
C ALA A 70 9.22 -3.85 2.87
N HIS A 71 10.00 -4.92 3.04
CA HIS A 71 10.94 -5.40 2.04
C HIS A 71 10.57 -6.81 1.56
N ILE A 72 10.90 -7.11 0.30
CA ILE A 72 10.70 -8.45 -0.28
C ILE A 72 11.42 -9.53 0.53
N ALA A 73 12.62 -9.23 1.05
CA ALA A 73 13.35 -10.12 1.93
C ALA A 73 12.54 -10.53 3.17
N GLU A 74 11.77 -9.60 3.73
CA GLU A 74 10.94 -9.85 4.91
C GLU A 74 9.71 -10.69 4.54
N MET A 75 9.14 -10.49 3.34
CA MET A 75 8.04 -11.32 2.83
C MET A 75 8.48 -12.77 2.62
N GLN A 76 9.65 -12.97 2.00
CA GLN A 76 10.22 -14.30 1.74
C GLN A 76 10.60 -14.99 3.05
N LEU A 77 11.27 -14.29 3.98
CA LEU A 77 11.62 -14.83 5.30
C LEU A 77 10.38 -15.25 6.11
N ALA A 78 9.28 -14.49 6.01
CA ALA A 78 8.03 -14.82 6.69
C ALA A 78 7.13 -15.78 5.89
N HIS A 79 7.60 -16.31 4.76
CA HIS A 79 6.86 -17.20 3.87
C HIS A 79 5.48 -16.64 3.45
N VAL A 80 5.39 -15.33 3.18
CA VAL A 80 4.16 -14.70 2.69
C VAL A 80 3.91 -15.14 1.25
N ALA A 81 2.88 -15.96 1.05
CA ALA A 81 2.64 -16.66 -0.21
C ALA A 81 2.46 -15.73 -1.44
N ARG A 82 1.81 -14.58 -1.28
CA ARG A 82 1.51 -13.64 -2.37
C ARG A 82 1.60 -12.21 -1.88
N TYR A 83 2.41 -11.39 -2.54
CA TYR A 83 2.60 -10.01 -2.12
C TYR A 83 2.78 -9.02 -3.26
N VAL A 84 2.45 -7.77 -2.97
CA VAL A 84 2.71 -6.57 -3.79
C VAL A 84 3.30 -5.52 -2.86
N VAL A 85 4.58 -5.18 -3.05
CA VAL A 85 5.31 -4.29 -2.15
C VAL A 85 5.91 -3.13 -2.94
N ARG A 86 5.72 -1.90 -2.45
CA ARG A 86 6.40 -0.76 -3.06
C ARG A 86 7.89 -0.82 -2.79
N MET A 87 8.69 -0.70 -3.83
CA MET A 87 10.15 -0.68 -3.76
C MET A 87 10.69 0.75 -3.85
N ALA A 88 11.92 0.92 -3.39
CA ALA A 88 12.66 2.16 -3.59
C ALA A 88 13.03 2.35 -5.08
N SER A 89 13.10 3.59 -5.54
CA SER A 89 13.48 3.92 -6.93
C SER A 89 14.91 3.49 -7.27
N ASN A 90 15.78 3.41 -6.27
CA ASN A 90 17.17 2.96 -6.40
C ASN A 90 17.35 1.46 -6.16
N CYS A 91 16.26 0.68 -6.11
CA CYS A 91 16.32 -0.75 -5.84
C CYS A 91 17.16 -1.49 -6.89
N THR A 92 17.70 -2.61 -6.46
CA THR A 92 18.49 -3.51 -7.30
C THR A 92 18.08 -4.93 -6.99
N ALA A 93 18.11 -5.79 -8.01
CA ALA A 93 17.90 -7.22 -7.88
C ALA A 93 18.90 -7.94 -8.79
N ARG A 94 18.97 -9.27 -8.72
CA ARG A 94 19.79 -10.06 -9.65
C ARG A 94 18.91 -11.00 -10.46
N ARG A 95 19.36 -11.41 -11.64
CA ARG A 95 18.74 -12.53 -12.36
C ARG A 95 18.89 -13.83 -11.56
N SER A 96 17.89 -14.69 -11.64
CA SER A 96 17.92 -16.04 -11.08
C SER A 96 18.91 -16.96 -11.79
N GLN A 97 19.40 -16.59 -12.99
CA GLN A 97 20.32 -17.40 -13.79
C GLN A 97 21.73 -16.82 -13.81
N LEU A 98 22.72 -17.71 -13.89
CA LEU A 98 24.11 -17.32 -14.08
C LEU A 98 24.33 -16.80 -15.52
N PRO A 99 25.09 -15.72 -15.70
CA PRO A 99 25.51 -15.30 -17.02
C PRO A 99 26.47 -16.32 -17.64
N ALA A 100 26.58 -16.30 -18.97
CA ALA A 100 27.54 -17.10 -19.70
C ALA A 100 28.96 -16.96 -19.12
N TYR A 101 29.65 -18.09 -18.99
CA TYR A 101 31.00 -18.12 -18.47
C TYR A 101 31.97 -17.46 -19.46
N GLN A 102 32.81 -16.54 -18.97
CA GLN A 102 33.75 -15.76 -19.77
C GLN A 102 35.21 -16.00 -19.35
N GLY A 103 35.50 -17.14 -18.71
CA GLY A 103 36.83 -17.44 -18.15
C GLY A 103 37.05 -16.89 -16.75
N GLY A 104 38.03 -17.44 -16.02
CA GLY A 104 38.39 -17.03 -14.67
C GLY A 104 37.56 -17.70 -13.57
N ARG A 105 37.35 -17.01 -12.44
CA ARG A 105 36.56 -17.56 -11.32
C ARG A 105 35.09 -17.72 -11.76
N PRO A 106 34.47 -18.90 -11.57
CA PRO A 106 33.05 -19.10 -11.81
C PRO A 106 32.20 -18.08 -11.06
N ARG A 107 31.17 -17.56 -11.73
CA ARG A 107 30.24 -16.60 -11.12
C ARG A 107 29.24 -17.36 -10.27
N GLU A 108 28.98 -16.84 -9.08
CA GLU A 108 27.99 -17.41 -8.14
C GLU A 108 26.65 -16.66 -8.16
N TYR A 109 26.65 -15.46 -8.77
CA TYR A 109 25.52 -14.54 -8.77
C TYR A 109 25.08 -14.21 -10.19
N GLY A 110 23.77 -14.05 -10.39
CA GLY A 110 23.22 -13.57 -11.65
C GLY A 110 23.51 -12.10 -11.93
N LEU A 111 23.19 -11.66 -13.15
CA LEU A 111 23.39 -10.28 -13.60
C LEU A 111 22.58 -9.29 -12.75
N LEU A 112 23.20 -8.16 -12.41
CA LEU A 112 22.58 -7.13 -11.59
C LEU A 112 21.60 -6.28 -12.42
N VAL A 113 20.34 -6.25 -11.99
CA VAL A 113 19.23 -5.51 -12.60
C VAL A 113 18.99 -4.22 -11.84
N ARG A 114 18.87 -3.12 -12.59
CA ARG A 114 18.56 -1.77 -12.11
C ARG A 114 17.39 -1.21 -12.92
N PRO A 115 16.16 -1.20 -12.38
CA PRO A 115 14.99 -0.80 -13.16
C PRO A 115 15.01 0.66 -13.64
N LEU A 116 15.67 1.55 -12.88
CA LEU A 116 15.71 2.99 -13.17
C LEU A 116 17.15 3.50 -13.27
N THR A 117 17.32 4.55 -14.07
CA THR A 117 18.57 5.31 -14.15
C THR A 117 18.82 6.00 -12.81
N ARG A 118 20.09 6.12 -12.43
CA ARG A 118 20.45 6.84 -11.20
C ARG A 118 21.82 7.47 -11.29
N GLN A 119 22.03 8.54 -10.55
CA GLN A 119 23.35 9.13 -10.39
C GLN A 119 24.05 8.58 -9.14
N ARG A 120 25.34 8.29 -9.24
CA ARG A 120 26.20 7.94 -8.10
C ARG A 120 27.55 8.63 -8.27
N LYS A 121 27.96 9.43 -7.28
CA LYS A 121 29.23 10.19 -7.30
C LYS A 121 29.40 10.99 -8.61
N GLY A 122 28.34 11.68 -9.05
CA GLY A 122 28.34 12.49 -10.28
C GLY A 122 28.29 11.69 -11.60
N LYS A 123 28.30 10.35 -11.56
CA LYS A 123 28.19 9.51 -12.76
C LYS A 123 26.78 8.95 -12.90
N GLU A 124 26.22 9.08 -14.10
CA GLU A 124 24.97 8.42 -14.45
C GLU A 124 25.19 6.93 -14.67
N ILE A 125 24.36 6.11 -14.05
CA ILE A 125 24.30 4.66 -14.22
C ILE A 125 23.01 4.37 -14.98
N ALA A 126 23.16 3.77 -16.16
CA ALA A 126 22.05 3.39 -17.01
C ALA A 126 21.13 2.35 -16.34
N ALA A 127 19.84 2.44 -16.66
CA ALA A 127 18.86 1.41 -16.31
C ALA A 127 19.15 0.13 -17.12
N THR A 128 18.84 -1.02 -16.52
CA THR A 128 18.79 -2.29 -17.24
C THR A 128 17.56 -2.28 -18.15
N PRO A 129 17.66 -2.68 -19.44
CA PRO A 129 16.50 -2.83 -20.31
C PRO A 129 15.43 -3.73 -19.68
N ALA A 130 14.15 -3.38 -19.88
CA ALA A 130 13.02 -4.18 -19.42
C ALA A 130 12.88 -5.46 -20.25
N ASP A 131 12.37 -6.52 -19.64
CA ASP A 131 12.05 -7.77 -20.36
C ASP A 131 10.78 -7.61 -21.18
N CYS A 132 9.81 -6.87 -20.61
CA CYS A 132 8.53 -6.59 -21.22
C CYS A 132 8.13 -5.14 -20.95
N GLU A 133 7.45 -4.53 -21.93
CA GLU A 133 6.85 -3.21 -21.80
C GLU A 133 5.41 -3.28 -22.29
N THR A 134 4.48 -2.76 -21.49
CA THR A 134 3.06 -2.70 -21.84
C THR A 134 2.49 -1.32 -21.52
N THR A 135 1.37 -0.99 -22.14
CA THR A 135 0.59 0.19 -21.78
C THR A 135 -0.86 -0.22 -21.49
N PHE A 136 -1.51 0.52 -20.60
CA PHE A 136 -2.94 0.34 -20.32
C PHE A 136 -3.57 1.69 -19.96
N VAL A 137 -4.90 1.79 -20.12
CA VAL A 137 -5.65 3.00 -19.80
C VAL A 137 -6.24 2.89 -18.39
N TYR A 138 -5.97 3.87 -17.55
CA TYR A 138 -6.55 3.96 -16.21
C TYR A 138 -7.04 5.38 -15.96
N GLN A 139 -8.34 5.57 -15.72
CA GLN A 139 -8.95 6.89 -15.51
C GLN A 139 -8.57 7.89 -16.62
N GLU A 140 -8.84 7.51 -17.88
CA GLU A 140 -8.63 8.34 -19.08
C GLU A 140 -7.17 8.75 -19.35
N ARG A 141 -6.19 8.11 -18.68
CA ARG A 141 -4.77 8.31 -18.95
C ARG A 141 -4.07 7.00 -19.27
N THR A 142 -3.13 7.05 -20.19
CA THR A 142 -2.29 5.92 -20.55
C THR A 142 -1.13 5.82 -19.56
N ILE A 143 -1.01 4.66 -18.91
CA ILE A 143 0.09 4.32 -18.01
C ILE A 143 0.99 3.32 -18.76
N ARG A 144 2.30 3.60 -18.75
CA ARG A 144 3.31 2.69 -19.30
C ARG A 144 3.92 1.88 -18.16
N ALA A 145 3.96 0.56 -18.31
CA ALA A 145 4.55 -0.36 -17.35
C ALA A 145 5.72 -1.11 -17.98
N GLN A 146 6.84 -1.14 -17.27
CA GLN A 146 8.03 -1.91 -17.62
C GLN A 146 8.22 -3.02 -16.59
N GLN A 147 8.62 -4.20 -17.03
CA GLN A 147 8.71 -5.37 -16.16
C GLN A 147 10.05 -6.09 -16.30
N TRP A 148 10.53 -6.59 -15.17
CA TRP A 148 11.68 -7.48 -15.06
C TRP A 148 11.27 -8.72 -14.29
N HIS A 149 11.46 -9.89 -14.90
CA HIS A 149 11.06 -11.19 -14.36
C HIS A 149 12.25 -11.98 -13.82
N ASP A 150 11.94 -13.07 -13.11
CA ASP A 150 12.90 -14.05 -12.62
C ASP A 150 14.06 -13.41 -11.84
N LEU A 151 13.69 -12.50 -10.94
CA LEU A 151 14.62 -11.76 -10.11
C LEU A 151 14.76 -12.40 -8.73
N VAL A 152 15.95 -12.31 -8.19
CA VAL A 152 16.31 -12.77 -6.85
C VAL A 152 16.94 -11.62 -6.07
N LEU A 153 16.93 -11.71 -4.75
CA LEU A 153 17.50 -10.69 -3.90
C LEU A 153 19.03 -10.57 -4.15
N PRO A 154 19.63 -9.37 -4.05
CA PRO A 154 21.03 -9.14 -4.44
C PRO A 154 22.09 -9.99 -3.74
N GLY A 155 21.78 -10.52 -2.55
CA GLY A 155 22.67 -11.33 -1.73
C GLY A 155 22.56 -12.84 -1.94
N HIS A 156 21.58 -13.32 -2.72
CA HIS A 156 21.39 -14.76 -2.93
C HIS A 156 22.23 -15.26 -4.10
N LYS A 157 22.82 -16.44 -3.93
CA LYS A 157 23.51 -17.14 -5.02
C LYS A 157 22.48 -17.89 -5.85
N VAL A 158 22.80 -18.09 -7.13
CA VAL A 158 21.93 -18.85 -8.04
C VAL A 158 21.81 -20.31 -7.62
N ALA A 159 22.89 -20.87 -7.06
CA ALA A 159 22.93 -22.26 -6.60
C ALA A 159 22.00 -22.56 -5.41
N ASP A 160 21.54 -21.52 -4.69
CA ASP A 160 20.67 -21.69 -3.52
C ASP A 160 19.18 -21.79 -3.92
N GLU A 161 18.87 -21.79 -5.22
CA GLU A 161 17.51 -21.81 -5.80
C GLU A 161 16.51 -20.89 -5.06
N PRO A 162 16.84 -19.59 -4.90
CA PRO A 162 16.04 -18.70 -4.08
C PRO A 162 14.69 -18.37 -4.72
N ASP A 163 13.72 -18.03 -3.87
CA ASP A 163 12.41 -17.53 -4.30
C ASP A 163 12.55 -16.34 -5.26
N THR A 164 11.90 -16.46 -6.42
CA THR A 164 11.91 -15.42 -7.44
C THR A 164 10.79 -14.42 -7.27
N PHE A 165 11.00 -13.22 -7.79
CA PHE A 165 9.99 -12.18 -7.88
C PHE A 165 10.18 -11.36 -9.18
N SER A 166 9.19 -10.54 -9.48
CA SER A 166 9.23 -9.58 -10.57
C SER A 166 9.23 -8.14 -10.03
N ILE A 167 9.88 -7.25 -10.76
CA ILE A 167 9.78 -5.80 -10.53
C ILE A 167 8.97 -5.17 -11.67
N LEU A 168 8.01 -4.32 -11.31
CA LEU A 168 7.23 -3.52 -12.23
C LEU A 168 7.49 -2.04 -11.95
N VAL A 169 7.71 -1.28 -13.01
CA VAL A 169 7.87 0.18 -12.98
C VAL A 169 6.73 0.81 -13.76
N PHE A 170 5.92 1.61 -13.10
CA PHE A 170 4.79 2.33 -13.69
C PHE A 170 5.13 3.80 -13.90
N HIS A 171 5.08 4.24 -15.15
CA HIS A 171 5.16 5.63 -15.56
C HIS A 171 3.74 6.17 -15.76
N ASP A 172 3.19 6.77 -14.71
CA ASP A 172 1.91 7.47 -14.77
C ASP A 172 2.18 8.96 -15.05
N PRO A 173 1.59 9.56 -16.11
CA PRO A 173 1.84 10.94 -16.52
C PRO A 173 1.48 11.99 -15.45
N LEU A 174 0.67 11.63 -14.45
CA LEU A 174 0.36 12.52 -13.34
C LEU A 174 1.56 12.74 -12.42
N TYR A 175 2.49 11.80 -12.33
CA TYR A 175 3.59 11.80 -11.36
C TYR A 175 4.94 12.01 -12.03
N ARG A 176 5.83 12.80 -11.41
CA ARG A 176 7.21 12.99 -11.93
C ARG A 176 8.06 11.74 -11.77
N THR A 177 7.91 11.06 -10.64
CA THR A 177 8.65 9.85 -10.29
C THR A 177 7.80 8.64 -10.64
N PRO A 178 8.37 7.59 -11.26
CA PRO A 178 7.63 6.37 -11.50
C PRO A 178 7.40 5.59 -10.19
N LEU A 179 6.36 4.78 -10.16
CA LEU A 179 6.11 3.84 -9.08
C LEU A 179 6.87 2.55 -9.36
N VAL A 180 7.63 2.08 -8.38
CA VAL A 180 8.31 0.79 -8.46
C VAL A 180 7.65 -0.17 -7.48
N VAL A 181 7.27 -1.34 -7.97
CA VAL A 181 6.57 -2.38 -7.20
C VAL A 181 7.26 -3.71 -7.43
N GLY A 182 7.46 -4.47 -6.36
CA GLY A 182 7.92 -5.84 -6.41
C GLY A 182 6.79 -6.80 -6.06
N THR A 183 6.69 -7.90 -6.77
CA THR A 183 5.64 -8.91 -6.57
C THR A 183 6.11 -10.29 -7.02
N ASN A 184 5.65 -11.34 -6.36
CA ASN A 184 5.81 -12.73 -6.82
C ASN A 184 4.58 -13.22 -7.62
N LEU A 185 3.63 -12.34 -7.95
CA LEU A 185 2.45 -12.69 -8.72
C LEU A 185 2.72 -12.73 -10.22
N ALA A 186 2.24 -13.80 -10.85
CA ALA A 186 2.08 -13.87 -12.29
C ALA A 186 0.73 -13.22 -12.69
N ALA A 187 0.72 -11.89 -12.82
CA ALA A 187 -0.47 -11.14 -13.22
C ALA A 187 -0.13 -9.97 -14.14
N ALA A 188 -1.13 -9.53 -14.91
CA ALA A 188 -0.98 -8.38 -15.80
C ALA A 188 -0.58 -7.11 -15.01
N PRO A 189 0.27 -6.25 -15.58
CA PRO A 189 0.70 -5.01 -14.91
C PRO A 189 -0.44 -4.11 -14.44
N GLU A 190 -1.55 -4.05 -15.18
CA GLU A 190 -2.74 -3.31 -14.76
C GLU A 190 -3.34 -3.85 -13.44
N THR A 191 -3.40 -5.18 -13.28
CA THR A 191 -3.89 -5.82 -12.06
C THR A 191 -3.00 -5.48 -10.88
N ILE A 192 -1.68 -5.61 -11.04
CA ILE A 192 -0.71 -5.26 -9.98
C ILE A 192 -0.82 -3.77 -9.60
N PHE A 193 -0.98 -2.90 -10.59
CA PHE A 193 -1.18 -1.48 -10.36
C PHE A 193 -2.46 -1.21 -9.54
N ARG A 194 -3.58 -1.83 -9.90
CA ARG A 194 -4.86 -1.68 -9.18
C ARG A 194 -4.79 -2.25 -7.76
N LEU A 195 -4.18 -3.44 -7.58
CA LEU A 195 -3.94 -4.03 -6.26
C LEU A 195 -3.12 -3.09 -5.37
N TYR A 196 -2.08 -2.48 -5.92
CA TYR A 196 -1.27 -1.52 -5.17
C TYR A 196 -2.07 -0.27 -4.77
N LEU A 197 -3.01 0.19 -5.60
CA LEU A 197 -3.88 1.32 -5.25
C LEU A 197 -4.87 1.01 -4.12
N ASP A 198 -5.27 -0.25 -3.95
CA ASP A 198 -6.12 -0.70 -2.85
C ASP A 198 -5.44 -0.57 -1.47
N ARG A 199 -4.17 -0.16 -1.41
CA ARG A 199 -3.51 0.28 -0.18
C ARG A 199 -4.14 1.53 0.45
N TRP A 200 -4.62 2.47 -0.36
CA TRP A 200 -5.06 3.80 0.13
C TRP A 200 -6.26 3.76 1.10
N PRO A 201 -7.31 2.95 0.87
CA PRO A 201 -8.41 2.80 1.82
C PRO A 201 -7.99 2.46 3.25
N VAL A 202 -6.87 1.77 3.45
CA VAL A 202 -6.38 1.39 4.79
C VAL A 202 -6.12 2.61 5.68
N GLU A 203 -5.68 3.73 5.11
CA GLU A 203 -5.40 4.99 5.84
C GLU A 203 -6.67 5.64 6.42
N GLN A 204 -7.85 5.29 5.91
CA GLN A 204 -9.11 5.87 6.36
C GLN A 204 -9.43 5.49 7.81
N VAL A 205 -9.15 4.26 8.23
CA VAL A 205 -9.50 3.77 9.57
C VAL A 205 -8.73 4.54 10.67
N PRO A 206 -7.39 4.63 10.63
CA PRO A 206 -6.65 5.46 11.58
C PRO A 206 -7.08 6.93 11.54
N LEU A 207 -7.38 7.46 10.35
CA LEU A 207 -7.79 8.84 10.19
C LEU A 207 -9.12 9.14 10.90
N VAL A 208 -10.15 8.31 10.68
CA VAL A 208 -11.47 8.44 11.32
C VAL A 208 -11.34 8.25 12.83
N ALA A 209 -10.55 7.26 13.28
CA ALA A 209 -10.30 7.06 14.71
C ALA A 209 -9.65 8.30 15.34
N LYS A 210 -8.64 8.87 14.67
CA LYS A 210 -7.89 10.02 15.18
C LYS A 210 -8.69 11.32 15.15
N GLN A 211 -9.37 11.61 14.05
CA GLN A 211 -10.00 12.91 13.80
C GLN A 211 -11.46 12.95 14.21
N THR A 212 -12.26 11.96 13.78
CA THR A 212 -13.71 11.93 14.02
C THR A 212 -14.04 11.47 15.43
N LEU A 213 -13.42 10.38 15.87
CA LEU A 213 -13.62 9.87 17.24
C LEU A 213 -12.75 10.58 18.27
N GLY A 214 -11.81 11.41 17.82
CA GLY A 214 -10.95 12.19 18.71
C GLY A 214 -10.02 11.33 19.56
N LEU A 215 -9.58 10.14 19.08
CA LEU A 215 -8.70 9.24 19.83
C LEU A 215 -7.44 9.95 20.37
N GLN A 216 -6.88 10.88 19.58
CA GLN A 216 -5.71 11.67 19.98
C GLN A 216 -5.94 12.69 21.11
N ARG A 217 -7.20 12.89 21.53
CA ARG A 217 -7.59 13.85 22.58
C ARG A 217 -8.05 13.16 23.86
N GLN A 218 -8.03 11.83 23.89
CA GLN A 218 -8.47 11.05 25.05
C GLN A 218 -7.33 10.95 26.06
N PHE A 219 -7.65 11.19 27.34
CA PHE A 219 -6.69 11.10 28.44
C PHE A 219 -6.90 9.79 29.20
N VAL A 220 -6.07 8.81 28.91
CA VAL A 220 -6.05 7.50 29.58
C VAL A 220 -4.64 7.23 30.08
N PHE A 221 -4.52 6.78 31.33
CA PHE A 221 -3.23 6.61 32.00
C PHE A 221 -2.88 5.16 32.32
N ALA A 222 -3.88 4.27 32.43
CA ALA A 222 -3.61 2.85 32.65
C ALA A 222 -3.10 2.20 31.34
N PRO A 223 -1.93 1.52 31.33
CA PRO A 223 -1.31 1.02 30.09
C PRO A 223 -2.24 0.15 29.25
N ARG A 224 -2.96 -0.78 29.88
CA ARG A 224 -3.92 -1.67 29.22
C ARG A 224 -5.12 -0.92 28.63
N SER A 225 -5.49 0.20 29.24
CA SER A 225 -6.59 1.03 28.75
C SER A 225 -6.14 1.87 27.55
N CYS A 226 -4.88 2.29 27.47
CA CYS A 226 -4.34 2.96 26.28
C CYS A 226 -4.37 2.06 25.03
N GLU A 227 -4.04 0.77 25.20
CA GLU A 227 -4.13 -0.25 24.15
C GLU A 227 -5.59 -0.48 23.73
N ARG A 228 -6.46 -0.82 24.68
CA ARG A 228 -7.87 -1.15 24.44
C ARG A 228 -8.67 0.00 23.85
N LEU A 229 -8.41 1.23 24.29
CA LEU A 229 -9.09 2.40 23.74
C LEU A 229 -8.73 2.57 22.25
N SER A 230 -7.48 2.34 21.89
CA SER A 230 -7.03 2.41 20.50
C SER A 230 -7.72 1.33 19.66
N GLU A 231 -7.82 0.09 20.15
CA GLU A 231 -8.56 -0.99 19.47
C GLU A 231 -10.03 -0.64 19.26
N LEU A 232 -10.70 -0.19 20.32
CA LEU A 232 -12.11 0.17 20.27
C LEU A 232 -12.36 1.32 19.29
N ALA A 233 -11.49 2.33 19.30
CA ALA A 233 -11.58 3.46 18.39
C ALA A 233 -11.35 3.05 16.94
N LEU A 234 -10.41 2.14 16.66
CA LEU A 234 -10.17 1.60 15.32
C LEU A 234 -11.39 0.79 14.82
N LEU A 235 -11.97 -0.05 15.68
CA LEU A 235 -13.18 -0.81 15.35
C LEU A 235 -14.36 0.13 15.08
N ALA A 236 -14.61 1.09 15.96
CA ALA A 236 -15.67 2.09 15.79
C ALA A 236 -15.47 2.93 14.53
N ALA A 237 -14.22 3.30 14.20
CA ALA A 237 -13.89 4.01 12.97
C ALA A 237 -14.20 3.19 11.72
N ASN A 238 -14.00 1.87 11.76
CA ASN A 238 -14.32 0.97 10.67
C ASN A 238 -15.84 0.83 10.48
N ILE A 239 -16.59 0.68 11.57
CA ILE A 239 -18.07 0.68 11.56
C ILE A 239 -18.60 2.00 10.99
N LEU A 240 -18.10 3.15 11.47
CA LEU A 240 -18.52 4.46 10.97
C LEU A 240 -18.21 4.65 9.48
N SER A 241 -17.05 4.17 9.03
CA SER A 241 -16.68 4.20 7.61
C SER A 241 -17.62 3.38 6.75
N TYR A 242 -18.04 2.21 7.23
CA TYR A 242 -19.04 1.38 6.57
C TYR A 242 -20.42 2.03 6.56
N LEU A 243 -20.91 2.51 7.72
CA LEU A 243 -22.20 3.20 7.82
C LEU A 243 -22.27 4.42 6.91
N ALA A 244 -21.20 5.21 6.83
CA ALA A 244 -21.11 6.36 5.94
C ALA A 244 -21.21 5.97 4.45
N ALA A 245 -20.77 4.76 4.09
CA ALA A 245 -20.82 4.26 2.73
C ALA A 245 -22.16 3.62 2.36
N ILE A 246 -22.94 3.10 3.31
CA ILE A 246 -24.25 2.48 3.02
C ILE A 246 -25.44 3.41 3.24
N LEU A 247 -25.38 4.28 4.26
CA LEU A 247 -26.51 5.14 4.60
C LEU A 247 -26.66 6.28 3.57
N PRO A 248 -27.91 6.74 3.35
CA PRO A 248 -28.12 7.97 2.60
C PRO A 248 -27.47 9.15 3.33
N ALA A 249 -27.21 10.24 2.61
CA ALA A 249 -26.70 11.45 3.26
C ALA A 249 -27.77 12.03 4.18
N TRP A 250 -27.45 12.16 5.47
CA TRP A 250 -28.34 12.75 6.46
C TRP A 250 -28.00 14.23 6.66
N PRO A 251 -29.02 15.09 6.82
CA PRO A 251 -28.78 16.49 7.14
C PRO A 251 -28.17 16.57 8.54
N THR A 252 -26.98 17.17 8.65
CA THR A 252 -26.29 17.30 9.95
C THR A 252 -26.81 18.47 10.80
N GLY A 253 -27.80 19.22 10.29
CA GLY A 253 -28.40 20.37 10.96
C GLY A 253 -29.45 21.04 10.07
N PHE A 254 -30.21 21.99 10.63
CA PHE A 254 -31.32 22.65 9.92
C PHE A 254 -30.87 23.44 8.67
N TRP A 255 -29.59 23.80 8.58
CA TRP A 255 -29.00 24.50 7.44
C TRP A 255 -28.60 23.57 6.28
N ASP A 256 -28.53 22.25 6.50
CA ASP A 256 -28.17 21.28 5.44
C ASP A 256 -29.43 20.77 4.72
N ARG A 257 -29.97 21.60 3.84
CA ARG A 257 -31.25 21.31 3.14
C ARG A 257 -31.13 20.32 1.98
N ARG A 258 -29.91 20.00 1.54
CA ARG A 258 -29.64 19.09 0.41
C ARG A 258 -28.39 18.28 0.71
N PRO A 259 -28.45 17.36 1.69
CA PRO A 259 -27.30 16.54 2.05
C PRO A 259 -26.92 15.69 0.84
N LYS A 260 -25.63 15.67 0.49
CA LYS A 260 -25.09 14.88 -0.63
C LYS A 260 -24.15 13.82 -0.10
N LYS A 261 -24.33 12.60 -0.59
CA LYS A 261 -23.42 11.48 -0.30
C LYS A 261 -22.09 11.79 -0.96
N ARG A 262 -21.03 11.75 -0.18
CA ARG A 262 -19.69 12.08 -0.67
C ARG A 262 -19.11 10.84 -1.35
N PRO A 263 -18.53 10.95 -2.57
CA PRO A 263 -17.93 9.81 -3.27
C PRO A 263 -16.76 9.15 -2.51
N ASP A 264 -16.23 9.85 -1.52
CA ASP A 264 -15.05 9.54 -0.70
C ASP A 264 -15.37 9.28 0.79
N GLY A 265 -16.65 9.18 1.18
CA GLY A 265 -17.08 8.88 2.56
C GLY A 265 -16.95 10.06 3.55
N CYS A 266 -16.70 9.75 4.84
CA CYS A 266 -16.68 10.70 5.98
C CYS A 266 -15.50 11.71 6.01
N GLY A 267 -14.82 11.96 4.90
CA GLY A 267 -13.74 12.93 4.84
C GLY A 267 -13.86 13.81 3.59
N ALA A 268 -14.20 15.09 3.77
CA ALA A 268 -13.96 16.05 2.70
C ALA A 268 -12.44 16.08 2.41
N SER A 269 -12.08 15.99 1.13
CA SER A 269 -10.94 16.69 0.52
C SER A 269 -9.58 15.99 0.32
N TRP A 270 -9.40 14.69 0.56
CA TRP A 270 -8.02 14.16 0.53
C TRP A 270 -7.40 13.96 -0.86
N ARG A 271 -8.20 13.77 -1.93
CA ARG A 271 -7.66 13.85 -3.31
C ARG A 271 -7.22 15.27 -3.71
N ARG A 272 -7.61 16.33 -2.98
CA ARG A 272 -7.31 17.73 -3.35
C ARG A 272 -6.61 18.60 -2.30
N GLN A 273 -6.66 18.34 -1.00
CA GLN A 273 -6.28 19.37 0.00
C GLN A 273 -5.07 19.09 0.90
N ILE A 274 -4.57 17.85 1.10
CA ILE A 274 -3.44 17.67 2.05
C ILE A 274 -2.12 17.26 1.40
N PHE A 275 -2.11 16.65 0.22
CA PHE A 275 -0.85 16.44 -0.52
C PHE A 275 -0.47 17.59 -1.46
N GLN A 276 -1.25 18.67 -1.51
CA GLN A 276 -0.86 19.93 -2.18
C GLN A 276 -0.43 21.05 -1.21
N LEU A 277 -0.59 20.87 0.11
CA LEU A 277 -0.35 21.95 1.10
C LEU A 277 0.53 21.57 2.31
N LEU A 278 0.90 20.29 2.51
CA LEU A 278 1.94 19.94 3.50
C LEU A 278 3.32 19.90 2.83
N LEU A 279 4.02 21.04 2.88
CA LEU A 279 5.37 21.26 2.34
C LEU A 279 6.49 20.44 3.01
N TRP A 280 6.23 19.64 4.04
CA TRP A 280 7.29 19.16 4.96
C TRP A 280 7.23 17.69 5.41
N LEU A 281 6.70 16.77 4.60
CA LEU A 281 6.90 15.33 4.82
C LEU A 281 7.38 14.71 3.51
N ARG A 282 8.61 14.16 3.47
CA ARG A 282 9.26 13.58 2.28
C ARG A 282 8.86 12.11 2.07
N GLY A 283 8.66 11.70 0.81
CA GLY A 283 8.21 10.37 0.39
C GLY A 283 7.51 10.46 -0.97
N ASP A 284 8.17 9.99 -2.04
CA ASP A 284 8.14 10.70 -3.33
C ASP A 284 7.01 10.33 -4.32
N PHE A 285 6.40 9.15 -4.22
CA PHE A 285 5.29 8.77 -5.09
C PHE A 285 3.97 9.22 -4.46
N GLY A 286 3.45 10.36 -4.94
CA GLY A 286 2.30 11.07 -4.39
C GLY A 286 2.50 12.58 -4.26
N LYS A 287 3.77 13.05 -4.18
CA LYS A 287 4.12 14.45 -3.86
C LYS A 287 4.53 15.30 -5.08
N SER A 288 4.66 14.66 -6.23
CA SER A 288 5.19 15.26 -7.46
C SER A 288 4.14 15.31 -8.57
N ALA A 289 2.92 15.74 -8.26
CA ALA A 289 1.88 15.90 -9.27
C ALA A 289 2.24 17.05 -10.23
N ARG A 290 2.29 16.79 -11.55
CA ARG A 290 2.75 17.81 -12.52
C ARG A 290 1.75 18.95 -12.78
N ARG A 291 0.47 18.87 -12.37
CA ARG A 291 -0.51 19.94 -12.63
C ARG A 291 -1.57 20.10 -11.52
N ARG A 292 -1.82 21.35 -11.14
CA ARG A 292 -3.09 21.81 -10.53
C ARG A 292 -4.12 21.96 -11.65
N HIS A 293 -4.95 20.97 -11.95
CA HIS A 293 -6.15 21.23 -12.77
C HIS A 293 -7.41 20.53 -12.25
N THR A 294 -8.43 21.36 -12.19
CA THR A 294 -9.86 21.09 -12.19
C THR A 294 -10.24 20.16 -13.35
N CYS A 295 -10.45 18.89 -13.08
CA CYS A 295 -11.24 18.04 -13.97
C CYS A 295 -12.73 18.37 -13.75
N ARG A 296 -13.41 18.83 -14.80
CA ARG A 296 -14.84 19.14 -14.85
C ARG A 296 -15.55 17.83 -15.22
N ARG A 297 -16.19 17.17 -14.25
CA ARG A 297 -17.03 15.98 -14.52
C ARG A 297 -18.32 16.42 -15.20
N VAL A 298 -18.55 15.96 -16.42
CA VAL A 298 -19.90 15.89 -17.00
C VAL A 298 -20.53 14.60 -16.46
N TRP A 299 -21.61 14.74 -15.70
CA TRP A 299 -22.38 13.62 -15.17
C TRP A 299 -23.47 13.26 -16.18
N ARG A 300 -23.60 11.98 -16.52
CA ARG A 300 -24.89 11.42 -16.96
C ARG A 300 -25.33 10.41 -15.90
N PRO A 301 -26.58 10.47 -15.42
CA PRO A 301 -27.11 9.51 -14.46
C PRO A 301 -27.50 8.23 -15.21
N ILE A 302 -27.27 7.08 -14.59
CA ILE A 302 -27.92 5.81 -14.93
C ILE A 302 -28.47 5.24 -13.62
N ASP A 303 -29.76 4.93 -13.66
CA ASP A 303 -30.56 4.41 -12.57
C ASP A 303 -30.17 2.98 -12.15
N GLY A 304 -30.43 2.66 -10.88
CA GLY A 304 -31.09 1.39 -10.53
C GLY A 304 -30.26 0.21 -10.03
N GLU A 305 -30.33 0.01 -8.71
CA GLU A 305 -30.47 -1.25 -7.96
C GLU A 305 -29.31 -2.20 -7.58
N LYS A 306 -29.32 -2.46 -6.26
CA LYS A 306 -28.99 -3.69 -5.50
C LYS A 306 -27.52 -3.97 -5.15
N GLY A 307 -27.18 -3.57 -3.92
CA GLY A 307 -25.99 -3.99 -3.19
C GLY A 307 -25.99 -5.49 -2.90
N ARG A 308 -25.07 -6.20 -3.54
CA ARG A 308 -24.42 -7.41 -3.03
C ARG A 308 -23.00 -7.03 -2.63
N ILE A 309 -22.49 -7.61 -1.55
CA ILE A 309 -21.06 -7.57 -1.25
C ILE A 309 -20.37 -8.44 -2.29
N GLU A 310 -19.87 -7.82 -3.36
CA GLU A 310 -19.01 -8.51 -4.32
C GLU A 310 -17.62 -8.61 -3.71
N ARG A 311 -17.30 -9.78 -3.19
CA ARG A 311 -15.92 -10.18 -2.94
C ARG A 311 -15.29 -10.34 -4.32
N LEU A 312 -14.45 -9.39 -4.72
CA LEU A 312 -13.66 -9.49 -5.95
C LEU A 312 -12.67 -10.64 -5.79
N VAL A 313 -13.11 -11.83 -6.18
CA VAL A 313 -12.26 -13.00 -6.37
C VAL A 313 -11.60 -12.82 -7.72
N TYR A 314 -10.34 -12.39 -7.73
CA TYR A 314 -9.50 -12.57 -8.90
C TYR A 314 -9.31 -14.08 -9.09
N ARG A 315 -10.11 -14.69 -9.98
CA ARG A 315 -9.87 -16.06 -10.43
C ARG A 315 -8.57 -16.04 -11.23
N PHE A 316 -7.49 -16.49 -10.60
CA PHE A 316 -6.31 -16.92 -11.33
C PHE A 316 -6.75 -18.17 -12.12
N LEU A 317 -6.83 -18.05 -13.44
CA LEU A 317 -6.95 -19.22 -14.30
C LEU A 317 -5.64 -20.01 -14.13
N PRO A 318 -5.69 -21.30 -13.77
CA PRO A 318 -4.56 -22.17 -14.05
C PRO A 318 -4.42 -22.24 -15.57
N VAL A 319 -3.18 -22.20 -16.06
CA VAL A 319 -2.85 -22.50 -17.46
C VAL A 319 -3.42 -23.86 -17.84
#